data_AF-A0A2I0JTQ3-F1
#
_entry.id   AF-A0A2I0JTQ3-F1
#
_cell.length_a   1.000
_cell.length_b   1.000
_cell.length_c   1.000
_cell.angle_alpha   90.00
_cell.angle_beta   90.00
_cell.angle_gamma   90.00
#
_symmetry.space_group_name_H-M   'P 1'
#
loop_
_entity.id
_entity.type
_entity.pdbx_description
1 polymer ?
#
loop_
_entity_poly.entity_id
_entity_poly.type
_entity_poly.pdbx_seq_one_letter_code
_entity_poly.pdbx_strand_id
1 'polypeptide(L)'
;MAEPDHIILKPIPNLSRGGLGAAFPFFYIEAQKYESTLWKFFPVEKGLITNIDPIGNSPVIVGMESLKKIAPTWMNVSLAMKKDTEADKAFGWVLETYAYAVSSALHGVGNILYKDFMIQGELTYGKIGEWRFDKRSFDQVAPPRNLPLPPPG
;
A
#
# COMPACT_ATOMS: atom_id res chain seq x y z
N MET A 1 3.12 11.01 7.53
CA MET A 1 2.64 9.86 8.30
C MET A 1 3.27 8.63 7.66
N ALA A 2 4.38 8.15 8.22
CA ALA A 2 5.05 6.94 7.74
C ALA A 2 4.75 5.85 8.77
N GLU A 3 4.04 4.81 8.36
CA GLU A 3 3.84 3.61 9.16
C GLU A 3 3.73 2.41 8.18
N PRO A 4 4.27 1.23 8.50
CA PRO A 4 5.05 0.85 9.68
C PRO A 4 6.57 0.80 9.42
N ASP A 5 7.29 0.72 10.53
CA ASP A 5 8.73 0.58 10.65
C ASP A 5 9.25 -0.69 9.96
N HIS A 6 10.01 -0.53 8.87
CA HIS A 6 10.68 -1.65 8.20
C HIS A 6 12.18 -1.57 8.49
N ILE A 7 12.70 -2.52 9.26
CA ILE A 7 14.15 -2.73 9.38
C ILE A 7 14.55 -3.73 8.29
N ILE A 8 15.25 -3.23 7.28
CA ILE A 8 15.76 -4.04 6.17
C ILE A 8 17.06 -4.70 6.62
N LEU A 9 16.98 -5.96 7.04
CA LEU A 9 18.14 -6.75 7.49
C LEU A 9 19.02 -7.25 6.34
N LYS A 10 18.45 -7.39 5.14
CA LYS A 10 19.12 -7.82 3.91
C LYS A 10 18.64 -6.96 2.75
N PRO A 11 19.46 -6.69 1.72
CA PRO A 11 19.03 -5.95 0.55
C PRO A 11 17.75 -6.56 -0.04
N ILE A 12 16.73 -5.72 -0.27
CA ILE A 12 15.49 -6.17 -0.91
C ILE A 12 15.84 -6.52 -2.36
N PRO A 13 15.63 -7.77 -2.80
CA PRO A 13 15.84 -8.12 -4.20
C PRO A 13 14.91 -7.29 -5.08
N ASN A 14 15.33 -6.95 -6.30
CA ASN A 14 14.41 -6.29 -7.22
C ASN A 14 13.29 -7.26 -7.63
N LEU A 15 12.12 -7.08 -7.04
CA LEU A 15 10.91 -7.86 -7.32
C LEU A 15 10.14 -7.32 -8.53
N SER A 16 10.42 -6.08 -8.97
CA SER A 16 9.85 -5.52 -10.19
C SER A 16 10.51 -6.16 -11.41
N ARG A 17 9.69 -6.67 -12.35
CA ARG A 17 10.17 -7.39 -13.55
C ARG A 17 9.25 -7.10 -14.73
N GLY A 18 9.83 -7.09 -15.94
CA GLY A 18 9.06 -6.94 -17.19
C GLY A 18 8.31 -5.61 -17.32
N GLY A 19 8.78 -4.54 -16.66
CA GLY A 19 8.10 -3.25 -16.62
C GLY A 19 6.95 -3.15 -15.62
N LEU A 20 6.62 -4.24 -14.92
CA LEU A 20 5.60 -4.26 -13.86
C LEU A 20 6.21 -3.88 -12.51
N GLY A 21 5.46 -3.14 -11.69
CA GLY A 21 5.79 -2.93 -10.29
C GLY A 21 5.69 -4.22 -9.48
N ALA A 22 6.18 -4.23 -8.25
CA ALA A 22 5.91 -5.27 -7.27
C ALA A 22 5.17 -4.62 -6.10
N ALA A 23 3.97 -5.10 -5.78
CA ALA A 23 3.10 -4.47 -4.79
C ALA A 23 2.51 -5.50 -3.84
N PHE A 24 2.21 -5.08 -2.61
CA PHE A 24 1.49 -5.90 -1.66
C PHE A 24 -0.03 -5.80 -1.89
N PRO A 25 -0.76 -6.93 -1.94
CA PRO A 25 -2.21 -6.93 -2.08
C PRO A 25 -2.91 -6.62 -0.75
N PHE A 26 -3.43 -5.41 -0.61
CA PHE A 26 -4.22 -4.98 0.54
C PHE A 26 -5.64 -5.54 0.49
N PHE A 27 -5.98 -6.37 1.46
CA PHE A 27 -7.31 -6.98 1.58
C PHE A 27 -8.46 -5.97 1.76
N TYR A 28 -8.16 -4.74 2.19
CA TYR A 28 -9.13 -3.68 2.42
C TYR A 28 -9.27 -2.71 1.22
N ILE A 29 -8.51 -2.92 0.15
CA ILE A 29 -8.68 -2.21 -1.12
C ILE A 29 -9.59 -3.08 -2.01
N GLU A 30 -10.89 -2.84 -1.90
CA GLU A 30 -11.94 -3.66 -2.52
C GLU A 30 -12.65 -2.86 -3.63
N ALA A 31 -12.03 -2.75 -4.80
CA ALA A 31 -12.55 -1.91 -5.89
C ALA A 31 -14.01 -2.24 -6.30
N GLN A 32 -14.37 -3.53 -6.33
CA GLN A 32 -15.73 -3.97 -6.68
C GLN A 32 -16.78 -3.52 -5.67
N LYS A 33 -16.44 -3.47 -4.38
CA LYS A 33 -17.37 -3.07 -3.31
C LYS A 33 -17.71 -1.58 -3.37
N TYR A 34 -16.78 -0.77 -3.85
CA TYR A 34 -16.90 0.69 -3.95
C TYR A 34 -17.04 1.17 -5.39
N GLU A 35 -17.53 0.31 -6.28
CA GLU A 35 -17.60 0.57 -7.72
C GLU A 35 -18.32 1.89 -8.04
N SER A 36 -19.48 2.15 -7.45
CA SER A 36 -20.26 3.38 -7.66
C SER A 36 -19.48 4.65 -7.29
N THR A 37 -18.70 4.59 -6.22
CA THR A 37 -17.89 5.71 -5.75
C THR A 37 -16.63 5.87 -6.61
N LEU A 38 -15.99 4.77 -7.00
CA LEU A 38 -14.76 4.76 -7.80
C LEU A 38 -14.99 5.16 -9.26
N TRP A 39 -16.17 4.92 -9.84
CA TRP A 39 -16.51 5.36 -11.20
C TRP A 39 -16.40 6.89 -11.38
N LYS A 40 -16.50 7.67 -10.30
CA LYS A 40 -16.27 9.13 -10.32
C LYS A 40 -14.82 9.51 -10.62
N PHE A 41 -13.87 8.63 -10.31
CA PHE A 41 -12.41 8.88 -10.41
C PHE A 41 -11.72 7.99 -11.45
N PHE A 42 -12.33 6.88 -11.82
CA PHE A 42 -11.88 5.95 -12.85
C PHE A 42 -13.01 5.72 -13.85
N PRO A 43 -13.20 6.58 -14.88
CA PRO A 43 -14.34 6.46 -15.81
C PRO A 43 -14.38 5.12 -16.57
N VAL A 44 -15.58 4.64 -16.93
CA VAL A 44 -15.81 3.33 -17.61
C VAL A 44 -15.02 3.17 -18.91
N GLU A 45 -14.83 4.27 -19.63
CA GLU A 45 -14.02 4.36 -20.85
C GLU A 45 -12.52 4.12 -20.64
N LYS A 46 -12.03 4.19 -19.40
CA LYS A 46 -10.63 3.92 -19.03
C LYS A 46 -10.35 2.46 -18.71
N GLY A 47 -11.39 1.64 -18.50
CA GLY A 47 -11.26 0.22 -18.28
C GLY A 47 -12.32 -0.33 -17.32
N LEU A 48 -12.14 -1.59 -16.94
CA LEU A 48 -13.01 -2.27 -15.98
C LEU A 48 -12.60 -1.92 -14.55
N ILE A 49 -13.55 -1.92 -13.61
CA ILE A 49 -13.25 -1.68 -12.19
C ILE A 49 -12.22 -2.69 -11.64
N THR A 50 -12.17 -3.89 -12.23
CA THR A 50 -11.21 -4.96 -11.94
C THR A 50 -9.78 -4.63 -12.37
N ASN A 51 -9.55 -3.57 -13.15
CA ASN A 51 -8.21 -3.11 -13.51
C ASN A 51 -7.54 -2.32 -12.37
N ILE A 52 -8.31 -1.96 -11.33
CA ILE A 52 -7.78 -1.37 -10.10
C ILE A 52 -7.25 -2.51 -9.25
N ASP A 53 -5.93 -2.72 -9.29
CA ASP A 53 -5.25 -3.67 -8.42
C ASP A 53 -5.54 -3.34 -6.94
N PRO A 54 -5.67 -4.34 -6.04
CA PRO A 54 -5.89 -4.12 -4.62
C PRO A 54 -4.57 -3.70 -3.93
N ILE A 55 -3.96 -2.60 -4.37
CA ILE A 55 -2.63 -2.15 -3.95
C ILE A 55 -2.66 -0.78 -3.29
N GLY A 56 -1.51 -0.37 -2.79
CA GLY A 56 -1.29 0.93 -2.20
C GLY A 56 0.05 1.53 -2.60
N ASN A 57 0.29 2.75 -2.14
CA ASN A 57 1.54 3.47 -2.33
C ASN A 57 2.71 2.93 -1.50
N SER A 58 2.47 2.01 -0.57
CA SER A 58 3.50 1.33 0.23
C SER A 58 2.92 0.06 0.86
N PRO A 59 3.63 -1.08 0.90
CA PRO A 59 4.92 -1.32 0.25
C PRO A 59 4.75 -1.57 -1.26
N VAL A 60 5.55 -0.87 -2.07
CA VAL A 60 5.59 -1.02 -3.52
C VAL A 60 7.00 -0.76 -4.05
N ILE A 61 7.46 -1.58 -4.99
CA ILE A 61 8.66 -1.35 -5.80
C ILE A 61 8.18 -0.99 -7.21
N VAL A 62 8.42 0.23 -7.64
CA VAL A 62 7.93 0.74 -8.94
C VAL A 62 9.06 1.44 -9.69
N GLY A 63 9.07 1.29 -11.02
CA GLY A 63 10.02 2.00 -11.87
C GLY A 63 9.83 3.51 -11.80
N MET A 64 10.94 4.26 -11.87
CA MET A 64 10.92 5.73 -11.79
C MET A 64 9.99 6.37 -12.82
N GLU A 65 9.99 5.89 -14.07
CA GLU A 65 9.14 6.43 -15.13
C GLU A 65 7.66 6.18 -14.87
N SER A 66 7.29 5.00 -14.36
CA SER A 66 5.94 4.71 -13.91
C SER A 66 5.51 5.61 -12.76
N LEU A 67 6.40 5.84 -11.78
CA LEU A 67 6.13 6.75 -10.66
C LEU A 67 5.91 8.20 -11.13
N LYS A 68 6.77 8.70 -12.01
CA LYS A 68 6.61 10.04 -12.61
C LYS A 68 5.28 10.17 -13.35
N LYS A 69 4.84 9.12 -14.04
CA LYS A 69 3.57 9.09 -14.77
C LYS A 69 2.36 9.14 -13.84
N ILE A 70 2.38 8.38 -12.75
CA ILE A 70 1.23 8.31 -11.82
C ILE A 70 1.18 9.47 -10.83
N ALA A 71 2.33 10.05 -10.42
CA ALA A 71 2.37 11.00 -9.30
C ALA A 71 1.46 12.23 -9.46
N PRO A 72 1.38 12.90 -10.63
CA PRO A 72 0.47 14.04 -10.81
C PRO A 72 -1.00 13.62 -10.70
N THR A 73 -1.37 12.48 -11.29
CA THR A 73 -2.74 11.95 -11.22
C THR A 73 -3.08 11.47 -9.82
N TRP A 74 -2.14 10.84 -9.12
CA TRP A 74 -2.31 10.42 -7.74
C TRP A 74 -2.63 11.60 -6.84
N MET A 75 -1.88 12.68 -6.93
CA MET A 75 -2.17 13.91 -6.19
C MET A 75 -3.59 14.45 -6.51
N ASN A 76 -3.93 14.55 -7.80
CA ASN A 76 -5.21 15.10 -8.22
C ASN A 76 -6.40 14.22 -7.80
N VAL A 77 -6.27 12.89 -7.92
CA VAL A 77 -7.29 11.94 -7.48
C VAL A 77 -7.44 11.95 -5.97
N SER A 78 -6.34 12.01 -5.21
CA SER A 78 -6.39 12.15 -3.75
C SER A 78 -7.15 13.41 -3.34
N LEU A 79 -6.85 14.56 -3.96
CA LEU A 79 -7.56 15.80 -3.68
C LEU A 79 -9.04 15.73 -4.10
N ALA A 80 -9.35 15.09 -5.23
CA ALA A 80 -10.72 14.94 -5.70
C ALA A 80 -11.55 14.05 -4.77
N MET A 81 -11.00 12.89 -4.38
CA MET A 81 -11.61 12.00 -3.39
C MET A 81 -11.80 12.71 -2.06
N LYS A 82 -10.84 13.54 -1.64
CA LYS A 82 -10.94 14.28 -0.37
C LYS A 82 -12.04 15.34 -0.38
N LYS A 83 -12.36 15.90 -1.55
CA LYS A 83 -13.43 16.89 -1.73
C LYS A 83 -14.81 16.25 -1.89
N ASP A 84 -14.87 15.00 -2.35
CA ASP A 84 -16.12 14.26 -2.50
C ASP A 84 -16.53 13.65 -1.15
N THR A 85 -17.68 14.07 -0.63
CA THR A 85 -18.16 13.67 0.71
C THR A 85 -18.42 12.17 0.82
N GLU A 86 -18.82 11.51 -0.28
CA GLU A 86 -19.05 10.07 -0.29
C GLU A 86 -17.73 9.30 -0.23
N ALA A 87 -16.76 9.69 -1.07
CA ALA A 87 -15.43 9.07 -1.11
C ALA A 87 -14.63 9.31 0.18
N ASP A 88 -14.63 10.53 0.72
CA ASP A 88 -13.93 10.83 1.97
C ASP A 88 -14.52 10.05 3.15
N LYS A 89 -15.85 9.90 3.19
CA LYS A 89 -16.52 9.08 4.21
C LYS A 89 -16.25 7.59 4.02
N ALA A 90 -16.24 7.10 2.78
CA ALA A 90 -16.06 5.68 2.47
C ALA A 90 -14.62 5.21 2.68
N PHE A 91 -13.64 5.99 2.22
CA PHE A 91 -12.23 5.62 2.24
C PHE A 91 -11.49 6.17 3.47
N GLY A 92 -11.92 7.30 4.02
CA GLY A 92 -11.33 7.88 5.22
C GLY A 92 -9.80 7.96 5.15
N TRP A 93 -9.12 7.30 6.09
CA TRP A 93 -7.67 7.33 6.19
C TRP A 93 -6.94 6.52 5.10
N VAL A 94 -7.59 5.59 4.40
CA VAL A 94 -7.01 4.81 3.27
C VAL A 94 -7.26 5.45 1.90
N LEU A 95 -7.78 6.67 1.87
CA LEU A 95 -8.11 7.39 0.64
C LEU A 95 -6.91 7.56 -0.29
N GLU A 96 -5.73 7.89 0.24
CA GLU A 96 -4.52 8.03 -0.58
C GLU A 96 -4.08 6.69 -1.19
N THR A 97 -4.35 5.58 -0.51
CA THR A 97 -4.10 4.21 -0.98
C THR A 97 -5.00 3.88 -2.17
N TYR A 98 -6.30 4.20 -2.07
CA TYR A 98 -7.24 4.07 -3.20
C TYR A 98 -6.87 4.97 -4.38
N ALA A 99 -6.47 6.22 -4.10
CA ALA A 99 -6.05 7.15 -5.14
C ALA A 99 -4.80 6.65 -5.90
N TYR A 100 -3.87 6.00 -5.20
CA TYR A 100 -2.71 5.37 -5.83
C TYR A 100 -3.12 4.21 -6.75
N ALA A 101 -4.01 3.33 -6.28
CA ALA A 101 -4.51 2.19 -7.05
C ALA A 101 -5.25 2.66 -8.32
N VAL A 102 -6.15 3.65 -8.19
CA VAL A 102 -6.86 4.28 -9.31
C VAL A 102 -5.89 4.91 -10.30
N SER A 103 -4.88 5.63 -9.81
CA SER A 103 -3.90 6.29 -10.69
C SER A 103 -3.03 5.30 -11.44
N SER A 104 -2.67 4.19 -10.79
CA SER A 104 -1.95 3.10 -11.44
C SER A 104 -2.78 2.47 -12.57
N ALA A 105 -4.07 2.22 -12.31
CA ALA A 105 -5.00 1.72 -13.32
C ALA A 105 -5.21 2.70 -14.49
N LEU A 106 -5.40 4.00 -14.21
CA LEU A 106 -5.57 5.05 -15.24
C LEU A 106 -4.39 5.14 -16.21
N HIS A 107 -3.19 4.82 -15.73
CA HIS A 107 -1.95 4.92 -16.50
C HIS A 107 -1.42 3.58 -17.01
N GLY A 108 -2.14 2.48 -16.77
CA GLY A 108 -1.71 1.13 -17.16
C GLY A 108 -0.42 0.68 -16.45
N VAL A 109 -0.17 1.15 -15.23
CA VAL A 109 0.94 0.71 -14.40
C VAL A 109 0.51 -0.55 -13.66
N GLY A 110 0.81 -1.70 -14.25
CA GLY A 110 0.49 -3.01 -13.66
C GLY A 110 1.51 -3.47 -12.63
N ASN A 111 1.07 -4.37 -11.75
CA ASN A 111 1.87 -4.84 -10.62
C ASN A 111 1.86 -6.37 -10.50
N ILE A 112 3.00 -6.93 -10.11
CA ILE A 112 3.12 -8.30 -9.63
C ILE A 112 2.78 -8.27 -8.14
N LEU A 113 1.74 -8.99 -7.74
CA LEU A 113 1.27 -9.01 -6.37
C LEU A 113 2.07 -10.04 -5.56
N TYR A 114 2.81 -9.56 -4.56
CA TYR A 114 3.53 -10.42 -3.62
C TYR A 114 2.84 -10.37 -2.25
N LYS A 115 2.33 -11.52 -1.81
CA LYS A 115 1.74 -11.65 -0.46
C LYS A 115 2.80 -11.63 0.64
N ASP A 116 4.03 -11.99 0.31
CA ASP A 116 5.15 -12.15 1.24
C ASP A 116 6.16 -11.00 1.16
N PHE A 117 5.70 -9.74 1.08
CA PHE A 117 6.59 -8.56 1.27
C PHE A 117 7.19 -8.49 2.69
N MET A 118 6.72 -9.33 3.61
CA MET A 118 7.20 -9.49 4.98
C MET A 118 8.14 -10.71 5.06
N ILE A 119 9.38 -10.50 5.50
CA ILE A 119 10.45 -11.51 5.47
C ILE A 119 10.23 -12.75 6.36
N GLN A 120 9.13 -12.81 7.14
CA GLN A 120 8.86 -13.87 8.12
C GLN A 120 7.69 -14.80 7.81
N GLY A 121 6.99 -14.64 6.69
CA GLY A 121 6.13 -15.73 6.17
C GLY A 121 5.03 -16.29 7.07
N GLU A 122 4.60 -15.60 8.14
CA GLU A 122 3.38 -15.95 8.88
C GLU A 122 2.55 -14.72 9.24
N LEU A 123 1.28 -14.73 8.79
CA LEU A 123 0.27 -13.77 9.21
C LEU A 123 -0.24 -14.15 10.61
N THR A 124 0.30 -13.55 11.66
CA THR A 124 -0.26 -13.68 13.01
C THR A 124 -1.39 -12.67 13.23
N TYR A 125 -2.59 -12.99 12.75
CA TYR A 125 -3.78 -12.19 13.06
C TYR A 125 -4.03 -12.16 14.57
N GLY A 126 -3.96 -10.96 15.17
CA GLY A 126 -4.31 -10.75 16.58
C GLY A 126 -3.40 -11.44 17.61
N LYS A 127 -2.28 -12.03 17.19
CA LYS A 127 -1.30 -12.63 18.11
C LYS A 127 -0.06 -11.76 18.17
N ILE A 128 0.31 -11.35 19.38
CA ILE A 128 1.59 -10.74 19.68
C ILE A 128 2.64 -11.86 19.62
N GLY A 129 3.55 -11.79 18.66
CA GLY A 129 4.73 -12.67 18.65
C GLY A 129 5.61 -12.39 19.87
N GLU A 130 6.31 -13.41 20.35
CA GLU A 130 7.24 -13.32 21.49
C GLU A 130 8.33 -12.25 21.27
N TRP A 131 8.66 -11.97 20.01
CA TRP A 131 9.62 -10.97 19.59
C TRP A 131 8.94 -9.91 18.72
N ARG A 132 8.35 -8.89 19.34
CA ARG A 132 7.89 -7.67 18.66
C ARG A 132 8.72 -6.45 19.08
N PHE A 133 9.16 -5.68 18.10
CA PHE A 133 9.67 -4.33 18.31
C PHE A 133 8.72 -3.36 17.61
N ASP A 134 7.68 -2.96 18.33
CA ASP A 134 6.61 -2.08 17.83
C ASP A 134 6.73 -0.71 18.53
N LYS A 135 6.85 0.37 17.76
CA LYS A 135 6.91 1.76 18.27
C LYS A 135 5.75 2.08 19.21
N ARG A 136 4.56 1.55 18.95
CA ARG A 136 3.35 1.76 19.77
C ARG A 136 3.47 1.12 21.15
N SER A 137 4.40 0.17 21.34
CA SER A 137 4.76 -0.36 22.67
C SER A 137 5.54 0.65 23.52
N PHE A 138 6.06 1.70 22.90
CA PHE A 138 6.92 2.72 23.49
C PHE A 138 6.35 4.13 23.27
N ASP A 139 5.04 4.23 23.08
CA ASP A 139 4.38 5.51 22.76
C ASP A 139 4.45 6.50 23.94
N GLN A 140 4.49 5.97 25.16
CA GLN A 140 4.51 6.73 26.41
C GLN A 140 5.83 6.60 27.18
N VAL A 141 6.72 5.69 26.77
CA VAL A 141 7.96 5.36 27.48
C VAL A 141 9.07 5.08 26.48
N ALA A 142 10.29 5.54 26.76
CA ALA A 142 11.43 5.26 25.90
C ALA A 142 11.75 3.76 25.86
N PRO A 143 12.21 3.21 24.72
CA PRO A 143 12.69 1.83 24.66
C PRO A 143 13.83 1.58 25.66
N PRO A 144 13.87 0.41 26.31
CA PRO A 144 14.94 0.08 27.25
C PRO A 144 16.29 -0.01 26.52
N ARG A 145 17.37 0.34 27.23
CA ARG A 145 18.73 0.11 26.74
C ARG A 145 19.04 -1.40 26.79
N ASN A 146 19.83 -1.89 25.83
CA ASN A 146 20.25 -3.30 25.70
C ASN A 146 19.13 -4.28 25.31
N LEU A 147 18.39 -3.96 24.25
CA LEU A 147 17.42 -4.91 23.67
C LEU A 147 18.12 -6.21 23.24
N PRO A 148 17.50 -7.38 23.51
CA PRO A 148 18.10 -8.65 23.16
C PRO A 148 18.14 -8.80 21.62
N LEU A 149 19.15 -9.51 21.12
CA LEU A 149 19.33 -9.73 19.67
C LEU A 149 18.18 -10.57 19.10
N PRO A 150 17.75 -10.32 17.85
CA PRO A 150 16.72 -11.13 17.22
C PRO A 150 17.17 -12.61 17.11
N PRO A 151 16.23 -13.57 17.06
CA PRO A 151 16.56 -14.99 16.89
C PRO A 151 17.42 -15.23 15.64
N PRO A 152 18.30 -16.25 15.64
CA PRO A 152 18.98 -16.69 14.42
C PRO A 152 17.96 -17.09 13.36
N GLY A 153 18.04 -16.48 12.17
CA GLY A 153 17.15 -16.75 11.03
C GLY A 153 17.64 -17.84 10.10
#